data_AF-X1Q1D2-F1
#
_entry.id   AF-X1Q1D2-F1
#
_cell.length_a   1.000
_cell.length_b   1.000
_cell.length_c   1.000
_cell.angle_alpha   90.00
_cell.angle_beta   90.00
_cell.angle_gamma   90.00
#
_symmetry.space_group_name_H-M   'P 1'
#
loop_
_entity.id
_entity.type
_entity.pdbx_description
1 polymer ?
#
loop_
_entity_poly.entity_id
_entity_poly.type
_entity_poly.pdbx_seq_one_letter_code
_entity_poly.pdbx_strand_id
1 'polypeptide(L)'
;WDAFPKDENDVPDLSVGGAPGVNGYDFGGSQSGDGSSIVYVDGKLYISLCNGNKIVGFNNMPTRADQMPEFAIGTPDIYTNTLETEFIMSNPVPATDGSSLFVSSDFDGKLYVWKSLPDESGAKPDYVFSLPEAPWDNALYNNILALAGMQT
;
A
#
# COMPACT_ATOMS: atom_id res chain seq x y z
N TRP A 1 8.97 9.05 21.95
CA TRP A 1 9.46 8.98 23.33
C TRP A 1 9.32 10.34 23.97
N ASP A 2 8.88 10.37 25.22
CA ASP A 2 8.75 11.57 26.06
C ASP A 2 10.05 11.85 26.83
N ALA A 3 10.95 10.87 26.90
CA ALA A 3 12.30 10.97 27.44
C ALA A 3 13.33 10.27 26.54
N PHE A 4 14.61 10.55 26.73
CA PHE A 4 15.67 9.88 25.97
C PHE A 4 15.72 8.37 26.32
N PRO A 5 15.78 7.46 25.33
CA PRO A 5 15.83 6.01 25.57
C PRO A 5 17.03 5.62 26.43
N LYS A 6 16.83 4.74 27.42
CA LYS A 6 17.88 4.34 28.36
C LYS A 6 18.72 3.16 27.88
N ASP A 7 18.09 2.23 27.18
CA ASP A 7 18.71 1.02 26.62
C ASP A 7 17.87 0.51 25.43
N GLU A 8 18.33 -0.56 24.79
CA GLU A 8 17.71 -1.13 23.59
C GLU A 8 16.30 -1.69 23.78
N ASN A 9 15.85 -1.89 25.02
CA ASN A 9 14.52 -2.40 25.33
C ASN A 9 13.51 -1.27 25.60
N ASP A 10 13.95 -0.01 25.57
CA ASP A 10 13.11 1.16 25.86
C ASP A 10 12.22 1.50 24.65
N VAL A 11 10.95 1.07 24.72
CA VAL A 11 9.96 1.25 23.66
C VAL A 11 9.43 2.69 23.63
N PRO A 12 9.00 3.19 22.46
CA PRO A 12 8.35 4.48 22.37
C PRO A 12 7.09 4.57 23.24
N ASP A 13 6.90 5.70 23.93
CA ASP A 13 5.63 6.02 24.63
C ASP A 13 4.43 6.04 23.67
N LEU A 14 4.70 6.39 22.41
CA LEU A 14 3.73 6.42 21.33
C LEU A 14 4.42 6.06 20.01
N SER A 15 3.75 5.21 19.25
CA SER A 15 4.09 4.84 17.89
C SER A 15 2.84 5.01 17.03
N VAL A 16 3.03 5.40 15.77
CA VAL A 16 1.96 5.60 14.78
C VAL A 16 2.38 4.87 13.50
N GLY A 17 1.50 4.10 12.89
CA GLY A 17 1.84 3.24 11.75
C GLY A 17 2.60 1.98 12.14
N GLY A 18 2.37 1.47 13.35
CA GLY A 18 2.97 0.22 13.82
C GLY A 18 2.40 -1.00 13.10
N ALA A 19 3.23 -2.03 12.93
CA ALA A 19 2.77 -3.34 12.48
C ALA A 19 1.75 -3.94 13.47
N PRO A 20 0.90 -4.90 13.05
CA PRO A 20 0.00 -5.60 13.96
C PRO A 20 0.74 -6.12 15.20
N GLY A 21 0.28 -5.72 16.39
CA GLY A 21 0.90 -6.11 17.66
C GLY A 21 1.95 -5.13 18.22
N VAL A 22 2.32 -4.09 17.46
CA VAL A 22 3.05 -2.92 17.99
C VAL A 22 2.03 -1.88 18.44
N ASN A 23 2.31 -1.18 19.53
CA ASN A 23 1.49 -0.06 19.97
C ASN A 23 1.43 0.98 18.83
N GLY A 24 0.26 1.26 18.26
CA GLY A 24 0.10 2.29 17.24
C GLY A 24 -1.06 2.06 16.29
N TYR A 25 -1.46 3.12 15.59
CA TYR A 25 -2.58 3.05 14.67
C TYR A 25 -2.12 2.30 13.42
N ASP A 26 -2.81 1.21 13.12
CA ASP A 26 -2.59 0.43 11.90
C ASP A 26 -3.35 1.10 10.75
N PHE A 27 -2.60 1.55 9.73
CA PHE A 27 -3.15 2.17 8.52
C PHE A 27 -3.69 1.17 7.50
N GLY A 28 -3.80 -0.10 7.85
CA GLY A 28 -4.21 -1.18 6.95
C GLY A 28 -3.03 -2.01 6.45
N GLY A 29 -2.08 -2.31 7.34
CA GLY A 29 -0.87 -3.08 7.05
C GLY A 29 0.24 -2.21 6.44
N SER A 30 0.76 -2.65 5.29
CA SER A 30 1.98 -2.13 4.65
C SER A 30 1.82 -0.77 3.94
N GLN A 31 0.94 0.11 4.44
CA GLN A 31 0.55 1.37 3.77
C GLN A 31 1.60 2.49 3.92
N SER A 32 2.48 2.41 4.92
CA SER A 32 3.60 3.35 5.08
C SER A 32 4.59 3.20 3.92
N GLY A 33 5.19 2.02 3.76
CA GLY A 33 6.22 1.77 2.76
C GLY A 33 7.55 2.45 3.05
N ASP A 34 8.55 2.16 2.23
CA ASP A 34 9.95 2.55 2.48
C ASP A 34 10.20 4.07 2.33
N GLY A 35 9.28 4.80 1.70
CA GLY A 35 9.38 6.24 1.44
C GLY A 35 8.66 7.14 2.45
N SER A 36 8.04 6.57 3.49
CA SER A 36 7.25 7.32 4.45
C SER A 36 8.07 8.36 5.22
N SER A 37 7.42 9.47 5.55
CA SER A 37 8.00 10.57 6.32
C SER A 37 6.92 11.23 7.20
N ILE A 38 7.37 12.06 8.12
CA ILE A 38 6.54 12.75 9.10
C ILE A 38 6.95 14.22 9.23
N VAL A 39 5.97 15.10 9.35
CA VAL A 39 6.20 16.52 9.68
C VAL A 39 5.21 16.98 10.72
N TYR A 40 5.71 17.74 11.70
CA TYR A 40 4.90 18.39 12.71
C TYR A 40 5.05 19.91 12.58
N VAL A 41 3.93 20.62 12.35
CA VAL A 41 3.92 22.06 12.12
C VAL A 41 2.60 22.66 12.58
N ASP A 42 2.65 23.81 13.25
CA ASP A 42 1.47 24.55 13.74
C ASP A 42 0.44 23.70 14.49
N GLY A 43 0.93 22.78 15.33
CA GLY A 43 0.09 21.89 16.12
C GLY A 43 -0.42 20.65 15.37
N LYS A 44 -0.14 20.51 14.07
CA LYS A 44 -0.61 19.39 13.24
C LYS A 44 0.51 18.43 12.91
N LEU A 45 0.18 17.15 12.92
CA LEU A 45 1.07 16.08 12.47
C LEU A 45 0.61 15.57 11.10
N TYR A 46 1.52 15.47 10.15
CA TYR A 46 1.27 14.88 8.84
C TYR A 46 2.21 13.70 8.64
N ILE A 47 1.67 12.58 8.17
CA ILE A 47 2.41 11.35 7.89
C ILE A 47 2.14 10.97 6.44
N SER A 48 3.19 10.81 5.63
CA SER A 48 3.03 10.23 4.30
C SER A 48 2.93 8.71 4.40
N LEU A 49 1.94 8.16 3.73
CA LEU A 49 1.72 6.73 3.55
C LEU A 49 1.98 6.43 2.08
N CYS A 50 3.22 6.12 1.72
CA CYS A 50 3.66 6.00 0.33
C CYS A 50 2.93 4.89 -0.41
N ASN A 51 2.80 3.74 0.22
CA ASN A 51 2.08 2.61 -0.35
C ASN A 51 0.55 2.77 -0.29
N GLY A 52 0.07 3.63 0.61
CA GLY A 52 -1.33 4.04 0.68
C GLY A 52 -1.71 5.18 -0.26
N ASN A 53 -0.73 5.73 -0.99
CA ASN A 53 -0.88 6.87 -1.91
C ASN A 53 -1.63 8.06 -1.31
N LYS A 54 -1.28 8.40 -0.06
CA LYS A 54 -1.93 9.48 0.70
C LYS A 54 -1.01 10.07 1.75
N ILE A 55 -1.39 11.25 2.22
CA ILE A 55 -0.89 11.82 3.48
C ILE A 55 -2.05 11.80 4.46
N VAL A 56 -1.82 11.33 5.68
CA VAL A 56 -2.79 11.42 6.78
C VAL A 56 -2.42 12.56 7.71
N GLY A 57 -3.44 13.25 8.23
CA GLY A 57 -3.28 14.43 9.05
C GLY A 57 -3.96 14.30 10.40
N PHE A 58 -3.23 14.67 11.44
CA PHE A 58 -3.75 14.85 12.79
C PHE A 58 -3.77 16.33 13.13
N ASN A 59 -4.88 16.79 13.71
CA ASN A 59 -5.06 18.17 14.15
C ASN A 59 -4.26 18.50 15.42
N ASN A 60 -3.78 17.48 16.14
CA ASN A 60 -2.93 17.56 17.32
C ASN A 60 -1.93 16.40 17.32
N MET A 61 -0.85 16.50 18.10
CA MET A 61 0.00 15.33 18.37
C MET A 61 -0.86 14.20 18.94
N PRO A 62 -0.70 12.95 18.45
CA PRO A 62 -1.45 11.87 19.02
C PRO A 62 -1.08 11.59 20.47
N THR A 63 -2.04 11.13 21.27
CA THR A 63 -1.86 10.83 22.71
C THR A 63 -2.23 9.39 23.07
N ARG A 64 -2.86 8.67 22.14
CA ARG A 64 -3.15 7.24 22.23
C ARG A 64 -2.65 6.53 21.00
N ALA A 65 -2.28 5.27 21.16
CA ALA A 65 -1.70 4.53 20.06
C ALA A 65 -2.71 4.24 18.95
N ASP A 66 -3.97 3.97 19.30
CA ASP A 66 -5.07 3.80 18.36
C ASP A 66 -5.55 5.14 17.74
N GLN A 67 -4.67 6.15 17.68
CA GLN A 67 -5.07 7.46 17.18
C GLN A 67 -5.39 7.42 15.70
N MET A 68 -6.68 7.50 15.37
CA MET A 68 -7.09 7.79 13.99
C MET A 68 -6.73 9.23 13.61
N PRO A 69 -6.18 9.46 12.40
CA PRO A 69 -6.08 10.79 11.82
C PRO A 69 -7.47 11.37 11.55
N GLU A 70 -7.60 12.69 11.57
CA GLU A 70 -8.87 13.36 11.29
C GLU A 70 -9.12 13.57 9.80
N PHE A 71 -8.08 13.57 8.96
CA PHE A 71 -8.22 13.79 7.52
C PHE A 71 -7.09 13.12 6.72
N ALA A 72 -7.29 13.06 5.41
CA ALA A 72 -6.27 12.65 4.45
C ALA A 72 -6.17 13.65 3.29
N ILE A 73 -5.01 13.68 2.64
CA ILE A 73 -4.73 14.46 1.43
C ILE A 73 -4.39 13.47 0.31
N GLY A 74 -4.93 13.72 -0.88
CA GLY A 74 -4.72 12.87 -2.08
C GLY A 74 -5.72 11.71 -2.22
N THR A 75 -6.69 11.60 -1.32
CA THR A 75 -7.69 10.53 -1.26
C THR A 75 -8.97 11.07 -0.59
N PRO A 76 -10.17 10.52 -0.88
CA PRO A 76 -11.41 11.02 -0.29
C PRO A 76 -11.52 10.83 1.22
N ASP A 77 -10.84 9.84 1.79
CA ASP A 77 -10.83 9.54 3.22
C ASP A 77 -9.56 8.77 3.62
N ILE A 78 -9.37 8.55 4.92
CA ILE A 78 -8.19 7.85 5.45
C ILE A 78 -8.12 6.36 5.03
N TYR A 79 -9.25 5.77 4.62
CA TYR A 79 -9.36 4.34 4.32
C TYR A 79 -9.04 4.01 2.87
N THR A 80 -9.35 4.92 1.95
CA THR A 80 -9.21 4.72 0.51
C THR A 80 -7.74 4.75 0.09
N ASN A 81 -7.26 3.69 -0.57
CA ASN A 81 -6.00 3.66 -1.30
C ASN A 81 -6.30 3.90 -2.79
N THR A 82 -5.91 5.07 -3.29
CA THR A 82 -6.25 5.46 -4.66
C THR A 82 -5.45 4.69 -5.72
N LEU A 83 -4.34 4.02 -5.37
CA LEU A 83 -3.69 3.08 -6.29
C LEU A 83 -4.63 1.92 -6.62
N GLU A 84 -5.36 1.43 -5.62
CA GLU A 84 -6.29 0.32 -5.81
C GLU A 84 -7.55 0.74 -6.57
N THR A 85 -8.12 1.91 -6.27
CA THR A 85 -9.36 2.37 -6.92
C THR A 85 -9.13 2.89 -8.34
N GLU A 86 -7.93 3.39 -8.63
CA GLU A 86 -7.56 3.89 -9.97
C GLU A 86 -6.72 2.88 -10.78
N PHE A 87 -6.55 1.66 -10.27
CA PHE A 87 -5.82 0.57 -10.94
C PHE A 87 -4.36 0.93 -11.29
N ILE A 88 -3.72 1.74 -10.45
CA ILE A 88 -2.29 2.04 -10.55
C ILE A 88 -1.55 0.90 -9.87
N MET A 89 -0.87 0.09 -10.68
CA MET A 89 -0.19 -1.12 -10.23
C MET A 89 1.20 -0.80 -9.69
N SER A 90 1.53 -1.40 -8.56
CA SER A 90 2.89 -1.38 -8.00
C SER A 90 3.67 -2.60 -8.51
N ASN A 91 4.96 -2.46 -8.87
CA ASN A 91 5.80 -3.55 -9.39
C ASN A 91 5.13 -4.46 -10.45
N PRO A 92 4.56 -3.91 -11.54
CA PRO A 92 3.82 -4.69 -12.51
C PRO A 92 4.72 -5.64 -13.32
N VAL A 93 4.32 -6.90 -13.44
CA VAL A 93 4.93 -7.90 -14.32
C VAL A 93 3.95 -8.29 -15.43
N PRO A 94 4.17 -7.88 -16.69
CA PRO A 94 3.24 -8.17 -17.78
C PRO A 94 3.51 -9.51 -18.48
N ALA A 95 2.44 -10.21 -18.85
CA ALA A 95 2.43 -11.32 -19.80
C ALA A 95 1.26 -11.20 -20.78
N THR A 96 1.39 -11.81 -21.96
CA THR A 96 0.37 -11.73 -23.02
C THR A 96 0.34 -12.99 -23.87
N ASP A 97 -0.86 -13.37 -24.34
CA ASP A 97 -1.06 -14.39 -25.39
C ASP A 97 -1.09 -13.79 -26.80
N GLY A 98 -0.83 -12.49 -26.93
CA GLY A 98 -0.95 -11.72 -28.17
C GLY A 98 -2.34 -11.11 -28.41
N SER A 99 -3.34 -11.42 -27.58
CA SER A 99 -4.69 -10.86 -27.65
C SER A 99 -5.16 -10.23 -26.34
N SER A 100 -4.75 -10.80 -25.20
CA SER A 100 -5.05 -10.36 -23.83
C SER A 100 -3.77 -9.91 -23.14
N LEU A 101 -3.91 -9.03 -22.15
CA LEU A 101 -2.82 -8.62 -21.27
C LEU A 101 -3.12 -9.07 -19.84
N PHE A 102 -2.15 -9.73 -19.23
CA PHE A 102 -2.14 -10.13 -17.83
C PHE A 102 -1.03 -9.36 -17.15
N VAL A 103 -1.30 -8.74 -16.01
CA VAL A 103 -0.28 -8.04 -15.23
C VAL A 103 -0.41 -8.47 -13.79
N SER A 104 0.60 -9.16 -13.26
CA SER A 104 0.65 -9.46 -11.83
C SER A 104 1.36 -8.33 -11.09
N SER A 105 0.95 -8.11 -9.85
CA SER A 105 1.56 -7.15 -8.93
C SER A 105 1.74 -7.87 -7.59
N ASP A 106 2.98 -7.97 -7.16
CA ASP A 106 3.32 -8.58 -5.88
C ASP A 106 2.86 -7.70 -4.73
N PHE A 107 3.13 -6.40 -4.83
CA PHE A 107 2.82 -5.42 -3.80
C PHE A 107 1.30 -5.26 -3.60
N ASP A 108 0.53 -5.26 -4.69
CA ASP A 108 -0.92 -5.18 -4.59
C ASP A 108 -1.56 -6.55 -4.28
N GLY A 109 -0.77 -7.63 -4.32
CA GLY A 109 -1.25 -9.02 -4.14
C GLY A 109 -2.32 -9.38 -5.17
N LYS A 110 -2.18 -8.90 -6.41
CA LYS A 110 -3.25 -8.94 -7.42
C LYS A 110 -2.79 -9.38 -8.81
N LEU A 111 -3.72 -9.91 -9.58
CA LEU A 111 -3.62 -10.11 -11.03
C LEU A 111 -4.67 -9.24 -11.74
N TYR A 112 -4.20 -8.38 -12.62
CA TYR A 112 -5.01 -7.50 -13.46
C TYR A 112 -5.08 -8.09 -14.87
N VAL A 113 -6.29 -8.16 -15.45
CA VAL A 113 -6.51 -8.80 -16.76
C VAL A 113 -7.30 -7.88 -17.68
N TRP A 114 -6.77 -7.65 -18.87
CA TRP A 114 -7.46 -7.06 -20.00
C TRP A 114 -7.69 -8.16 -21.05
N LYS A 115 -8.94 -8.37 -21.45
CA LYS A 115 -9.33 -9.34 -22.48
C LYS A 115 -8.93 -8.91 -23.90
N SER A 116 -8.50 -7.67 -24.04
CA SER A 116 -7.99 -7.08 -25.26
C SER A 116 -6.76 -6.26 -24.91
N LEU A 117 -5.77 -6.21 -25.81
CA LEU A 117 -4.60 -5.36 -25.59
C LEU A 117 -5.04 -3.90 -25.45
N PRO A 118 -4.71 -3.22 -24.32
CA PRO A 118 -5.07 -1.82 -24.16
C PRO A 118 -4.29 -0.96 -25.16
N ASP A 119 -4.99 -0.06 -25.84
CA ASP A 119 -4.44 0.84 -26.86
C ASP A 119 -4.61 2.33 -26.53
N GLU A 120 -5.07 2.62 -25.30
CA GLU A 120 -5.26 3.97 -24.78
C GLU A 120 -4.75 4.13 -23.35
N SER A 121 -4.49 5.39 -22.96
CA SER A 121 -4.06 5.71 -21.60
C SER A 121 -5.20 5.55 -20.60
N GLY A 122 -4.92 4.97 -19.44
CA GLY A 122 -5.92 4.78 -18.39
C GLY A 122 -6.92 3.65 -18.67
N ALA A 123 -6.62 2.78 -19.65
CA ALA A 123 -7.41 1.58 -19.91
C ALA A 123 -7.52 0.73 -18.64
N LYS A 124 -8.75 0.56 -18.13
CA LYS A 124 -9.01 -0.21 -16.91
C LYS A 124 -9.04 -1.70 -17.22
N PRO A 125 -8.57 -2.56 -16.29
CA PRO A 125 -8.66 -4.01 -16.45
C PRO A 125 -10.13 -4.45 -16.47
N ASP A 126 -10.41 -5.49 -17.23
CA ASP A 126 -11.72 -6.16 -17.23
C ASP A 126 -11.92 -6.98 -15.94
N TYR A 127 -10.84 -7.58 -15.44
CA TYR A 127 -10.86 -8.38 -14.21
C TYR A 127 -9.67 -8.04 -13.31
N VAL A 128 -9.93 -8.08 -12.00
CA VAL A 128 -8.90 -7.99 -10.96
C VAL A 128 -9.12 -9.14 -10.00
N PHE A 129 -8.08 -9.94 -9.78
CA PHE A 129 -8.08 -11.06 -8.84
C PHE A 129 -7.19 -10.72 -7.66
N SER A 130 -7.72 -10.80 -6.44
CA SER A 130 -6.90 -10.83 -5.23
C SER A 130 -6.32 -12.22 -5.06
N LEU A 131 -5.01 -12.28 -4.84
CA LEU A 131 -4.26 -13.52 -4.71
C LEU A 131 -3.94 -13.76 -3.23
N PRO A 132 -3.91 -15.04 -2.79
CA PRO A 132 -3.56 -15.37 -1.41
C PRO A 132 -2.09 -15.08 -1.08
N GLU A 133 -1.22 -15.08 -2.09
CA GLU A 133 0.22 -14.84 -1.99
C GLU A 133 0.65 -13.86 -3.09
N ALA A 134 1.68 -13.06 -2.80
CA ALA A 134 2.22 -12.05 -3.71
C ALA A 134 2.99 -12.67 -4.89
N PRO A 135 2.52 -12.53 -6.15
CA PRO A 135 3.22 -13.08 -7.32
C PRO A 135 4.35 -12.16 -7.78
N TRP A 136 5.60 -12.47 -7.41
CA TRP A 136 6.78 -11.75 -7.90
C TRP A 136 6.99 -11.83 -9.40
N ASP A 137 6.57 -12.93 -10.03
CA ASP A 137 6.77 -13.15 -11.46
C ASP A 137 5.60 -13.93 -12.06
N ASN A 138 5.47 -13.84 -13.37
CA ASN A 138 4.54 -14.66 -14.12
C ASN A 138 5.10 -15.09 -15.47
N ALA A 139 4.55 -16.18 -15.99
CA ALA A 139 4.86 -16.66 -17.32
C ALA A 139 3.60 -17.20 -17.98
N LEU A 140 3.49 -16.96 -19.27
CA LEU A 140 2.41 -17.50 -20.09
C LEU A 140 3.00 -18.43 -21.17
N TYR A 141 2.44 -19.64 -21.25
CA TYR A 141 2.77 -20.58 -22.30
C TYR A 141 1.50 -21.24 -22.84
N ASN A 142 1.24 -21.04 -24.14
CA ASN A 142 -0.06 -21.34 -24.75
C ASN A 142 -1.18 -20.67 -23.93
N ASN A 143 -2.13 -21.46 -23.40
CA ASN A 143 -3.26 -20.97 -22.62
C ASN A 143 -3.08 -21.18 -21.11
N ILE A 144 -1.84 -21.36 -20.64
CA ILE A 144 -1.52 -21.61 -19.23
C ILE A 144 -0.74 -20.43 -18.70
N LEU A 145 -1.35 -19.70 -17.76
CA LEU A 145 -0.70 -18.69 -16.94
C LEU A 145 -0.17 -19.35 -15.67
N ALA A 146 1.13 -19.20 -15.43
CA ALA A 146 1.77 -19.55 -14.18
C ALA A 146 2.15 -18.27 -13.44
N LEU A 147 1.84 -18.24 -12.14
CA LEU A 147 2.27 -17.20 -11.21
C LEU A 147 3.26 -17.82 -10.23
N ALA A 148 4.35 -17.12 -9.94
CA ALA A 148 5.37 -17.58 -9.02
C ALA A 148 5.87 -16.45 -8.14
N GLY A 149 6.33 -16.81 -6.94
CA GLY A 149 6.75 -15.87 -5.92
C GLY A 149 6.19 -16.30 -4.57
N MET A 150 6.95 -16.04 -3.52
CA MET A 150 6.51 -16.17 -2.14
C MET A 150 7.33 -15.21 -1.31
N GLN A 151 6.66 -14.43 -0.46
CA GLN A 151 7.33 -13.59 0.52
C GLN A 151 8.02 -14.49 1.54
N THR A 152 9.36 -14.52 1.53
CA THR A 152 10.17 -15.13 2.60
C THR A 152 10.39 -14.17 3.76
#